data_AF-A0A6B3I216-F1
#
_entry.id   AF-A0A6B3I216-F1
#
_cell.length_a   1.000
_cell.length_b   1.000
_cell.length_c   1.000
_cell.angle_alpha   90.00
_cell.angle_beta   90.00
_cell.angle_gamma   90.00
#
_symmetry.space_group_name_H-M   'P 1'
#
loop_
_entity.id
_entity.type
_entity.pdbx_description
1 polymer ?
#
loop_
_entity_poly.entity_id
_entity_poly.type
_entity_poly.pdbx_seq_one_letter_code
_entity_poly.pdbx_strand_id
1 'polypeptide(L)'
;VTSGSQAVYGVAIWDPVQLVARTDNVFGLLFGLVTVLIATISVNIAANVVSPAYDLANLAPKFISFKGGALITGVVGVVIMPWKLTETPELYIFTWLGLVGGLLGTVAGILIADYWIVRRTVLDLADLYRPGGRYWYRGGWNWRAVAAFAVGGVLAVGGSHSAPGKGPFPADGLIPFLKPLADYGWAVGLASSLLLYVALTGRERRAGQ
;
A
#
# COMPACT_ATOMS: atom_id res chain seq x y z
N VAL A 1 -18.80 9.11 0.70
CA VAL A 1 -19.05 9.78 1.99
C VAL A 1 -19.00 11.30 1.81
N THR A 2 -17.89 11.85 1.31
CA THR A 2 -17.71 13.29 1.01
C THR A 2 -18.66 13.86 -0.05
N SER A 3 -18.95 13.13 -1.13
CA SER A 3 -19.92 13.57 -2.14
C SER A 3 -21.36 13.62 -1.60
N GLY A 4 -21.73 12.67 -0.75
CA GLY A 4 -23.05 12.61 -0.10
C GLY A 4 -23.23 13.70 0.96
N SER A 5 -22.19 13.98 1.77
CA SER A 5 -22.24 15.06 2.77
C SER A 5 -22.32 16.45 2.13
N GLN A 6 -21.63 16.67 1.01
CA GLN A 6 -21.76 17.90 0.24
C GLN A 6 -23.20 18.11 -0.29
N ALA A 7 -23.84 17.05 -0.77
CA ALA A 7 -25.20 17.12 -1.31
C ALA A 7 -26.28 17.39 -0.23
N VAL A 8 -26.09 16.88 0.99
CA VAL A 8 -27.09 16.98 2.07
C VAL A 8 -26.83 18.18 2.99
N TYR A 9 -25.57 18.46 3.33
CA TYR A 9 -25.19 19.45 4.34
C TYR A 9 -24.45 20.66 3.77
N GLY A 10 -24.24 20.72 2.45
CA GLY A 10 -23.53 21.82 1.78
C GLY A 10 -22.02 21.90 2.06
N VAL A 11 -21.48 20.98 2.87
CA VAL A 11 -20.06 20.90 3.19
C VAL A 11 -19.54 19.47 3.13
N ALA A 12 -18.34 19.29 2.57
CA ALA A 12 -17.69 18.01 2.44
C ALA A 12 -17.13 17.56 3.79
N ILE A 13 -17.89 16.69 4.48
CA ILE A 13 -17.42 16.00 5.68
C ILE A 13 -16.75 14.69 5.25
N TRP A 14 -15.48 14.54 5.62
CA TRP A 14 -14.67 13.34 5.35
C TRP A 14 -14.67 12.34 6.50
N ASP A 15 -14.87 12.82 7.73
CA ASP A 15 -14.94 12.00 8.94
C ASP A 15 -16.38 11.42 9.10
N PRO A 16 -16.56 10.09 9.00
CA PRO A 16 -17.86 9.46 9.14
C PRO A 16 -18.48 9.65 10.54
N VAL A 17 -17.67 9.83 11.59
CA VAL A 17 -18.17 10.06 12.95
C VAL A 17 -18.79 11.45 13.05
N GLN A 18 -18.13 12.46 12.50
CA GLN A 18 -18.68 13.83 12.41
C GLN A 18 -19.95 13.88 11.56
N LEU A 19 -20.00 13.08 10.49
CA LEU A 19 -21.19 13.00 9.63
C LEU A 19 -22.40 12.44 10.38
N VAL A 20 -22.20 11.36 11.15
CA VAL A 20 -23.26 10.74 11.95
C VAL A 20 -23.72 11.67 13.08
N ALA A 21 -22.78 12.37 13.74
CA ALA A 21 -23.08 13.33 14.81
C ALA A 21 -23.94 14.54 14.37
N ARG A 22 -24.02 14.81 13.06
CA ARG A 22 -24.83 15.90 12.49
C ARG A 22 -26.28 15.50 12.19
N THR A 23 -26.66 14.26 12.51
CA THR A 23 -28.01 13.73 12.26
C THR A 23 -28.96 14.17 13.38
N ASP A 24 -30.05 14.87 13.02
CA ASP A 24 -31.04 15.38 13.99
C ASP A 24 -31.99 14.30 14.55
N ASN A 25 -31.81 13.02 14.19
CA ASN A 25 -32.65 11.90 14.59
C ASN A 25 -31.87 10.89 15.44
N VAL A 26 -32.29 10.70 16.69
CA VAL A 26 -31.68 9.78 17.67
C VAL A 26 -31.63 8.33 17.15
N PHE A 27 -32.67 7.84 16.48
CA PHE A 27 -32.67 6.50 15.92
C PHE A 27 -31.66 6.35 14.77
N GLY A 28 -31.58 7.37 13.89
CA GLY A 28 -30.61 7.42 12.81
C GLY A 28 -29.17 7.49 13.33
N LEU A 29 -28.95 8.26 14.40
CA LEU A 29 -27.67 8.37 15.09
C LEU A 29 -27.24 7.01 15.67
N LEU A 30 -28.10 6.35 16.45
CA LEU A 30 -27.82 5.04 17.06
C LEU A 30 -27.54 3.98 16.00
N PHE A 31 -28.37 3.92 14.95
CA PHE A 31 -28.17 2.99 13.83
C PHE A 31 -26.84 3.27 13.12
N GLY A 32 -26.51 4.54 12.86
CA GLY A 32 -25.26 4.94 12.24
C GLY A 32 -24.04 4.57 13.08
N LEU A 33 -24.07 4.81 14.39
CA LEU A 33 -22.98 4.47 15.31
C LEU A 33 -22.75 2.96 15.40
N VAL A 34 -23.81 2.16 15.55
CA VAL A 34 -23.70 0.68 15.56
C VAL A 34 -23.15 0.19 14.22
N THR A 35 -23.64 0.75 13.11
CA THR A 35 -23.14 0.40 11.77
C THR A 35 -21.65 0.71 11.63
N VAL A 36 -21.21 1.91 12.03
CA VAL A 36 -19.80 2.32 12.00
C VAL A 36 -18.96 1.42 12.91
N LEU A 37 -19.45 1.06 14.10
CA LEU A 37 -18.75 0.17 15.02
C LEU A 37 -18.54 -1.22 14.42
N ILE A 38 -19.60 -1.84 13.90
CA ILE A 38 -19.54 -3.16 13.27
C ILE A 38 -18.61 -3.10 12.05
N ALA A 39 -18.79 -2.13 11.16
CA ALA A 39 -17.94 -1.97 9.98
C ALA A 39 -16.47 -1.80 10.35
N THR A 40 -16.18 -0.98 11.39
CA THR A 40 -14.82 -0.75 11.87
C THR A 40 -14.19 -2.05 12.38
N ILE A 41 -14.90 -2.82 13.20
CA ILE A 41 -14.37 -4.09 13.75
C ILE A 41 -14.17 -5.11 12.62
N SER A 42 -15.18 -5.32 11.78
CA SER A 42 -15.15 -6.32 10.72
C SER A 42 -14.05 -6.05 9.69
N VAL A 43 -13.91 -4.79 9.22
CA VAL A 43 -12.91 -4.43 8.22
C VAL A 43 -11.50 -4.41 8.81
N ASN A 44 -11.30 -3.91 10.04
CA ASN A 44 -9.96 -3.86 10.63
C ASN A 44 -9.38 -5.26 10.88
N ILE A 45 -10.19 -6.20 11.38
CA ILE A 45 -9.70 -7.56 11.61
C ILE A 45 -9.31 -8.20 10.28
N ALA A 46 -10.21 -8.17 9.28
CA ALA A 46 -9.99 -8.86 8.01
C ALA A 46 -8.87 -8.20 7.17
N ALA A 47 -8.85 -6.87 7.05
CA ALA A 47 -7.95 -6.18 6.15
C ALA A 47 -6.60 -5.81 6.80
N ASN A 48 -6.59 -5.44 8.09
CA ASN A 48 -5.42 -4.82 8.71
C ASN A 48 -4.66 -5.72 9.69
N VAL A 49 -5.25 -6.84 10.12
CA VAL A 49 -4.59 -7.77 11.05
C VAL A 49 -4.16 -9.06 10.36
N VAL A 50 -5.01 -9.62 9.49
CA VAL A 50 -4.76 -10.94 8.90
C VAL A 50 -3.52 -10.96 8.00
N SER A 51 -3.38 -10.00 7.07
CA SER A 51 -2.23 -9.94 6.16
C SER A 51 -0.89 -9.84 6.89
N PRO A 52 -0.64 -8.82 7.72
CA PRO A 52 0.65 -8.70 8.41
C PRO A 52 0.91 -9.85 9.40
N ALA A 53 -0.13 -10.44 10.00
CA ALA A 53 0.03 -11.63 10.84
C ALA A 53 0.56 -12.84 10.05
N TYR A 54 0.05 -13.06 8.83
CA TYR A 54 0.57 -14.09 7.93
C TYR A 54 1.96 -13.76 7.42
N ASP A 55 2.23 -12.50 7.08
CA ASP A 55 3.57 -12.07 6.63
C ASP A 55 4.62 -12.35 7.71
N LEU A 56 4.35 -12.00 8.97
CA LEU A 56 5.24 -12.26 10.10
C LEU A 56 5.39 -13.76 10.40
N ALA A 57 4.29 -14.52 10.33
CA ALA A 57 4.34 -15.97 10.52
C ALA A 57 5.14 -16.67 9.42
N ASN A 58 5.06 -16.21 8.17
CA ASN A 58 5.82 -16.77 7.05
C ASN A 58 7.29 -16.31 7.06
N LEU A 59 7.60 -15.15 7.62
CA LEU A 59 8.97 -14.65 7.76
C LEU A 59 9.79 -15.50 8.74
N ALA A 60 9.18 -15.92 9.85
CA ALA A 60 9.84 -16.67 10.91
C ALA A 60 8.93 -17.79 11.47
N PRO A 61 8.58 -18.81 10.67
CA PRO A 61 7.55 -19.81 11.02
C PRO A 61 7.90 -20.66 12.24
N LYS A 62 9.19 -20.76 12.58
CA LYS A 62 9.65 -21.46 13.80
C LYS A 62 9.42 -20.67 15.09
N PHE A 63 9.23 -19.35 14.99
CA PHE A 63 9.19 -18.43 16.14
C PHE A 63 7.85 -17.70 16.26
N ILE A 64 7.17 -17.45 15.14
CA ILE A 64 5.96 -16.62 15.10
C ILE A 64 4.80 -17.46 14.59
N SER A 65 3.83 -17.69 15.46
CA SER A 65 2.52 -18.22 15.08
C SER A 65 1.60 -17.09 14.60
N PHE A 66 0.51 -17.43 13.92
CA PHE A 66 -0.52 -16.45 13.50
C PHE A 66 -0.99 -15.56 14.66
N LYS A 67 -1.27 -16.14 15.84
CA LYS A 67 -1.68 -15.39 17.03
C LYS A 67 -0.60 -14.42 17.50
N GLY A 68 0.66 -14.87 17.48
CA GLY A 68 1.81 -14.02 17.81
C GLY A 68 1.99 -12.88 16.82
N GLY A 69 1.91 -13.17 15.52
CA GLY A 69 1.98 -12.15 14.46
C GLY A 69 0.86 -11.12 14.54
N ALA A 70 -0.37 -11.54 14.86
CA ALA A 70 -1.50 -10.64 15.07
C ALA A 70 -1.28 -9.70 16.26
N LEU A 71 -0.75 -10.22 17.38
CA LEU A 71 -0.43 -9.39 18.55
C LEU A 71 0.69 -8.39 18.25
N ILE A 72 1.77 -8.82 17.59
CA ILE A 72 2.88 -7.94 17.17
C ILE A 72 2.34 -6.84 16.25
N THR A 73 1.51 -7.20 15.28
CA THR A 73 0.87 -6.23 14.37
C THR A 73 0.08 -5.18 15.16
N GLY A 74 -0.74 -5.61 16.13
CA GLY A 74 -1.52 -4.69 16.96
C GLY A 74 -0.64 -3.73 17.76
N VAL A 75 0.40 -4.26 18.42
CA VAL A 75 1.35 -3.44 19.20
C VAL A 75 2.08 -2.43 18.30
N VAL A 76 2.64 -2.88 17.18
CA VAL A 76 3.34 -2.01 16.23
C VAL A 76 2.39 -0.95 15.67
N GLY A 77 1.16 -1.32 15.34
CA GLY A 77 0.14 -0.39 14.86
C GLY A 77 -0.14 0.75 15.85
N VAL A 78 -0.19 0.45 17.16
CA VAL A 78 -0.36 1.48 18.21
C VAL A 78 0.91 2.33 18.34
N VAL A 79 2.09 1.71 18.31
CA VAL A 79 3.39 2.39 18.46
C VAL A 79 3.68 3.38 17.31
N ILE A 80 3.16 3.11 16.10
CA ILE A 80 3.25 4.04 14.96
C ILE A 80 2.48 5.36 15.24
N MET A 81 1.61 5.40 16.25
CA MET A 81 0.78 6.56 16.61
C MET A 81 -0.02 7.08 15.41
N PRO A 82 -0.89 6.25 14.80
CA PRO A 82 -1.61 6.61 13.58
C PRO A 82 -2.46 7.87 13.73
N TRP A 83 -2.92 8.18 14.94
CA TRP A 83 -3.66 9.41 15.23
C TRP A 83 -2.85 10.68 14.91
N LYS A 84 -1.50 10.63 15.01
CA LYS A 84 -0.63 11.74 14.58
C LYS A 84 -0.61 11.91 13.06
N LEU A 85 -0.67 10.80 12.31
CA LEU A 85 -0.74 10.85 10.84
C LEU A 85 -2.10 11.36 10.35
N THR A 86 -3.18 11.11 11.09
CA THR A 86 -4.54 11.54 10.76
C THR A 86 -4.92 12.91 11.31
N GLU A 87 -4.00 13.67 11.91
CA GLU A 87 -4.28 15.01 12.47
C GLU A 87 -4.76 15.99 11.39
N THR A 88 -4.26 15.87 10.16
CA THR A 88 -4.70 16.71 9.03
C THR A 88 -4.93 15.89 7.76
N PRO A 89 -5.90 16.28 6.92
CA PRO A 89 -6.10 15.65 5.61
C PRO A 89 -4.87 15.73 4.71
N GLU A 90 -4.08 16.81 4.81
CA GLU A 90 -2.86 16.99 4.02
C GLU A 90 -1.77 15.97 4.35
N LEU A 91 -1.56 15.70 5.64
CA LEU A 91 -0.62 14.67 6.08
C LEU A 91 -1.14 13.26 5.75
N TYR A 92 -2.43 13.00 5.98
CA TYR A 92 -2.95 11.65 5.79
C TYR A 92 -3.13 11.29 4.31
N ILE A 93 -3.90 12.09 3.57
CA ILE A 93 -4.34 11.76 2.22
C ILE A 93 -3.21 12.02 1.22
N PHE A 94 -2.68 13.23 1.19
CA PHE A 94 -1.75 13.64 0.13
C PHE A 94 -0.32 13.18 0.40
N THR A 95 0.10 13.13 1.67
CA THR A 95 1.47 12.73 2.02
C THR A 95 1.55 11.21 2.23
N TRP A 96 0.80 10.67 3.18
CA TRP A 96 0.94 9.27 3.58
C TRP A 96 0.34 8.29 2.55
N LEU A 97 -0.95 8.42 2.23
CA LEU A 97 -1.61 7.50 1.28
C LEU A 97 -1.02 7.62 -0.12
N GLY A 98 -0.65 8.83 -0.55
CA GLY A 98 0.05 9.05 -1.83
C GLY A 98 1.37 8.28 -1.92
N LEU A 99 2.23 8.41 -0.90
CA LEU A 99 3.52 7.73 -0.85
C LEU A 99 3.38 6.21 -0.78
N VAL A 100 2.56 5.71 0.15
CA VAL A 100 2.34 4.27 0.31
C VAL A 100 1.68 3.68 -0.93
N GLY A 101 0.68 4.37 -1.49
CA GLY A 101 0.01 3.96 -2.73
C GLY A 101 0.99 3.88 -3.90
N GLY A 102 1.87 4.86 -4.07
CA GLY A 102 2.92 4.84 -5.10
C GLY A 102 3.82 3.60 -5.00
N LEU A 103 4.34 3.32 -3.81
CA LEU A 103 5.19 2.15 -3.57
C LEU A 103 4.43 0.83 -3.77
N LEU A 104 3.20 0.72 -3.28
CA LEU A 104 2.38 -0.49 -3.48
C LEU A 104 2.08 -0.72 -4.97
N GLY A 105 1.86 0.35 -5.74
CA GLY A 105 1.72 0.29 -7.19
C GLY A 105 2.93 -0.38 -7.86
N THR A 106 4.15 -0.05 -7.41
CA THR A 106 5.37 -0.66 -7.97
C THR A 106 5.47 -2.16 -7.68
N VAL A 107 5.11 -2.61 -6.48
CA VAL A 107 5.07 -4.04 -6.12
C VAL A 107 4.04 -4.75 -6.98
N ALA A 108 2.84 -4.17 -7.11
CA ALA A 108 1.77 -4.72 -7.94
C ALA A 108 2.22 -4.87 -9.40
N GLY A 109 2.90 -3.86 -9.97
CA GLY A 109 3.42 -3.93 -11.33
C GLY A 109 4.41 -5.09 -11.56
N ILE A 110 5.30 -5.34 -10.60
CA ILE A 110 6.27 -6.46 -10.67
C ILE A 110 5.55 -7.81 -10.55
N LEU A 111 4.61 -7.95 -9.61
CA LEU A 111 3.85 -9.19 -9.44
C LEU A 111 2.99 -9.49 -10.68
N ILE A 112 2.37 -8.47 -11.26
CA ILE A 112 1.60 -8.60 -12.50
C ILE A 112 2.51 -9.06 -13.65
N ALA A 113 3.66 -8.41 -13.81
CA ALA A 113 4.64 -8.76 -14.82
C ALA A 113 5.14 -10.20 -14.65
N ASP A 114 5.52 -10.58 -13.45
CA ASP A 114 6.12 -11.89 -13.17
C ASP A 114 5.11 -13.01 -13.41
N TYR A 115 3.91 -12.91 -12.85
CA TYR A 115 2.92 -13.98 -12.92
C TYR A 115 2.28 -14.11 -14.31
N TRP A 116 1.72 -13.03 -14.87
CA TRP A 116 0.95 -13.12 -16.12
C TRP A 116 1.82 -13.04 -17.37
N ILE A 117 2.86 -12.20 -17.39
CA ILE A 117 3.65 -11.95 -18.61
C ILE A 117 4.84 -12.90 -18.70
N VAL A 118 5.68 -12.93 -17.67
CA VAL A 118 6.90 -13.74 -17.67
C VAL A 118 6.55 -15.22 -17.53
N ARG A 119 5.79 -15.59 -16.51
CA ARG A 119 5.50 -17.00 -16.19
C ARG A 119 4.25 -17.55 -16.87
N ARG A 120 3.41 -16.69 -17.45
CA ARG A 120 2.16 -17.09 -18.12
C ARG A 120 1.29 -17.97 -17.22
N THR A 121 1.12 -17.53 -15.98
CA THR A 121 0.31 -18.19 -14.94
C THR A 121 0.77 -19.60 -14.53
N VAL A 122 2.01 -19.99 -14.85
CA VAL A 122 2.57 -21.28 -14.45
C VAL A 122 3.57 -21.10 -13.31
N LEU A 123 3.21 -21.60 -12.13
CA LEU A 123 4.07 -21.64 -10.95
C LEU A 123 4.33 -23.09 -10.52
N ASP A 124 5.60 -23.40 -10.27
CA ASP A 124 6.00 -24.56 -9.49
C ASP A 124 5.78 -24.25 -8.00
N LEU A 125 4.85 -24.98 -7.36
CA LEU A 125 4.51 -24.77 -5.96
C LEU A 125 5.59 -25.28 -5.02
N ALA A 126 6.26 -26.39 -5.34
CA ALA A 126 7.27 -26.99 -4.46
C ALA A 126 8.49 -26.07 -4.34
N ASP A 127 8.91 -25.48 -5.45
CA ASP A 127 10.07 -24.58 -5.46
C ASP A 127 9.78 -23.22 -4.79
N LEU A 128 8.52 -22.82 -4.58
CA LEU A 128 8.19 -21.61 -3.80
C LEU A 128 8.55 -21.74 -2.31
N TYR A 129 8.56 -22.96 -1.78
CA TYR A 129 8.84 -23.24 -0.37
C TYR A 129 10.26 -23.78 -0.13
N ARG A 130 11.10 -23.90 -1.17
CA ARG A 130 12.41 -24.54 -1.07
C ARG A 130 13.57 -23.55 -1.29
N PRO A 131 14.47 -23.38 -0.31
CA PRO A 131 15.74 -22.70 -0.54
C PRO A 131 16.54 -23.36 -1.68
N GLY A 132 17.12 -22.56 -2.57
CA GLY A 132 17.83 -23.05 -3.75
C GLY A 132 16.94 -23.51 -4.93
N GLY A 133 15.61 -23.40 -4.81
CA GLY A 133 14.67 -23.62 -5.91
C GLY A 133 14.73 -22.52 -6.98
N ARG A 134 13.90 -22.65 -8.02
CA ARG A 134 13.84 -21.71 -9.16
C ARG A 134 13.57 -20.24 -8.78
N TYR A 135 12.94 -19.99 -7.64
CA TYR A 135 12.64 -18.65 -7.14
C TYR A 135 13.64 -18.15 -6.08
N TRP A 136 14.70 -18.91 -5.81
CA TRP A 136 15.75 -18.50 -4.88
C TRP A 136 16.72 -17.49 -5.50
N TYR A 137 16.80 -17.43 -6.84
CA TYR A 137 17.68 -16.53 -7.58
C TYR A 137 19.11 -16.53 -7.01
N ARG A 138 19.68 -15.36 -6.72
CA ARG A 138 21.02 -15.21 -6.13
C ARG A 138 20.88 -14.95 -4.64
N GLY A 139 21.03 -15.99 -3.83
CA GLY A 139 21.02 -15.88 -2.37
C GLY A 139 19.67 -15.44 -1.78
N GLY A 140 18.56 -15.79 -2.43
CA GLY A 140 17.21 -15.36 -2.05
C GLY A 140 16.74 -14.07 -2.74
N TRP A 141 17.60 -13.41 -3.52
CA TRP A 141 17.32 -12.09 -4.10
C TRP A 141 17.18 -12.12 -5.62
N ASN A 142 16.06 -11.60 -6.10
CA ASN A 142 15.87 -11.23 -7.50
C ASN A 142 16.30 -9.79 -7.73
N TRP A 143 17.55 -9.57 -8.14
CA TRP A 143 18.09 -8.22 -8.36
C TRP A 143 17.28 -7.41 -9.39
N ARG A 144 16.59 -8.08 -10.33
CA ARG A 144 15.76 -7.41 -11.34
C ARG A 144 14.48 -6.86 -10.75
N ALA A 145 13.84 -7.63 -9.87
CA ALA A 145 12.68 -7.17 -9.11
C ALA A 145 13.07 -5.99 -8.22
N VAL A 146 14.22 -6.08 -7.54
CA VAL A 146 14.74 -4.99 -6.70
C VAL A 146 15.03 -3.74 -7.53
N ALA A 147 15.69 -3.86 -8.69
CA ALA A 147 15.95 -2.74 -9.58
C ALA A 147 14.65 -2.12 -10.12
N ALA A 148 13.68 -2.95 -10.54
CA ALA A 148 12.37 -2.50 -11.00
C ALA A 148 11.59 -1.76 -9.91
N PHE A 149 11.66 -2.25 -8.67
CA PHE A 149 11.04 -1.62 -7.50
C PHE A 149 11.70 -0.28 -7.19
N ALA A 150 13.04 -0.23 -7.17
CA ALA A 150 13.77 0.99 -6.87
C ALA A 150 13.49 2.09 -7.91
N VAL A 151 13.58 1.77 -9.20
CA VAL A 151 13.33 2.74 -10.28
C VAL A 151 11.86 3.16 -10.28
N GLY A 152 10.93 2.22 -10.21
CA GLY A 152 9.51 2.53 -10.17
C GLY A 152 9.13 3.35 -8.94
N GLY A 153 9.72 3.05 -7.78
CA GLY A 153 9.51 3.78 -6.54
C GLY A 153 10.02 5.21 -6.63
N VAL A 154 11.23 5.42 -7.16
CA VAL A 154 11.76 6.76 -7.40
C VAL A 154 10.87 7.56 -8.35
N LEU A 155 10.36 6.95 -9.42
CA LEU A 155 9.44 7.63 -10.33
C LEU A 155 8.07 7.93 -9.69
N ALA A 156 7.57 7.02 -8.85
CA ALA A 156 6.26 7.13 -8.21
C ALA A 156 6.22 8.16 -7.08
N VAL A 157 7.28 8.21 -6.25
CA VAL A 157 7.29 9.04 -5.02
C VAL A 157 8.44 10.05 -4.97
N GLY A 158 9.37 10.03 -5.91
CA GLY A 158 10.47 10.99 -5.96
C GLY A 158 10.02 12.43 -6.17
N GLY A 159 8.81 12.64 -6.71
CA GLY A 159 8.17 13.95 -6.82
C GLY A 159 7.28 14.34 -5.62
N SER A 160 7.22 13.54 -4.56
CA SER A 160 6.35 13.82 -3.41
C SER A 160 6.61 15.21 -2.85
N HIS A 161 5.54 15.97 -2.64
CA HIS A 161 5.55 17.37 -2.28
C HIS A 161 4.47 17.67 -1.24
N SER A 162 4.67 18.72 -0.46
CA SER A 162 3.71 19.16 0.55
C SER A 162 3.63 20.69 0.57
N ALA A 163 2.48 21.24 0.94
CA ALA A 163 2.36 22.68 1.15
C ALA A 163 3.27 23.13 2.32
N PRO A 164 3.80 24.38 2.30
CA PRO A 164 4.69 24.87 3.34
C PRO A 164 4.11 24.68 4.75
N GLY A 165 4.85 24.00 5.62
CA GLY A 165 4.44 23.72 7.01
C GLY A 165 3.35 22.65 7.18
N LYS A 166 2.87 22.03 6.10
CA LYS A 166 1.80 21.02 6.14
C LYS A 166 2.28 19.58 5.91
N GLY A 167 3.58 19.37 5.77
CA GLY A 167 4.12 18.03 5.55
C GLY A 167 5.64 17.97 5.57
N PRO A 168 6.20 16.76 5.45
CA PRO A 168 7.64 16.52 5.51
C PRO A 168 8.37 16.87 4.20
N PHE A 169 7.64 17.13 3.10
CA PHE A 169 8.24 17.32 1.78
C PHE A 169 8.35 18.79 1.35
N PRO A 170 9.36 19.15 0.55
CA PRO A 170 9.47 20.48 -0.05
C PRO A 170 8.26 20.82 -0.94
N ALA A 171 7.93 22.11 -1.08
CA ALA A 171 6.83 22.56 -1.94
C ALA A 171 7.09 22.29 -3.43
N ASP A 172 8.35 22.30 -3.84
CA ASP A 172 8.78 21.97 -5.21
C ASP A 172 8.95 20.47 -5.43
N GLY A 173 8.73 19.65 -4.40
CA GLY A 173 8.95 18.20 -4.42
C GLY A 173 10.39 17.81 -4.05
N LEU A 174 10.57 16.55 -3.65
CA LEU A 174 11.90 15.99 -3.35
C LEU A 174 12.85 16.04 -4.56
N ILE A 175 12.33 15.69 -5.74
CA ILE A 175 12.98 15.84 -7.04
C ILE A 175 12.03 16.66 -7.91
N PRO A 176 12.30 17.97 -8.12
CA PRO A 176 11.34 18.87 -8.77
C PRO A 176 10.86 18.42 -10.15
N PHE A 177 11.74 17.80 -10.93
CA PHE A 177 11.40 17.24 -12.24
C PHE A 177 10.35 16.10 -12.18
N LEU A 178 10.30 15.35 -11.07
CA LEU A 178 9.37 14.24 -10.89
C LEU A 178 8.06 14.65 -10.22
N LYS A 179 7.93 15.91 -9.78
CA LYS A 179 6.73 16.43 -9.11
C LYS A 179 5.41 16.06 -9.84
N PRO A 180 5.29 16.20 -11.17
CA PRO A 180 4.04 15.87 -11.87
C PRO A 180 3.69 14.37 -11.84
N LEU A 181 4.68 13.50 -11.65
CA LEU A 181 4.47 12.05 -11.59
C LEU A 181 3.91 11.61 -10.24
N ALA A 182 4.21 12.35 -9.16
CA ALA A 182 3.79 11.99 -7.81
C ALA A 182 2.27 12.01 -7.63
N ASP A 183 1.56 12.91 -8.33
CA ASP A 183 0.09 12.97 -8.32
C ASP A 183 -0.55 11.70 -8.91
N TYR A 184 0.20 10.99 -9.77
CA TYR A 184 -0.19 9.72 -10.38
C TYR A 184 0.69 8.56 -9.89
N GLY A 185 1.30 8.69 -8.71
CA GLY A 185 2.37 7.81 -8.24
C GLY A 185 2.02 6.33 -8.29
N TRP A 186 0.77 5.95 -7.97
CA TRP A 186 0.32 4.56 -8.06
C TRP A 186 0.41 4.00 -9.49
N ALA A 187 -0.12 4.74 -10.48
CA ALA A 187 -0.14 4.30 -11.88
C ALA A 187 1.26 4.35 -12.50
N VAL A 188 2.04 5.40 -12.18
CA VAL A 188 3.43 5.54 -12.61
C VAL A 188 4.27 4.40 -12.06
N GLY A 189 4.15 4.11 -10.76
CA GLY A 189 4.86 3.03 -10.09
C GLY A 189 4.54 1.68 -10.70
N LEU A 190 3.25 1.38 -10.91
CA LEU A 190 2.79 0.14 -11.54
C LEU A 190 3.34 -0.01 -12.96
N ALA A 191 3.16 1.00 -13.82
CA ALA A 191 3.55 0.91 -15.22
C ALA A 191 5.08 0.82 -15.37
N SER A 192 5.83 1.67 -14.68
CA SER A 192 7.29 1.71 -14.78
C SER A 192 7.95 0.43 -14.25
N SER A 193 7.52 -0.08 -13.10
CA SER A 193 8.08 -1.31 -12.52
C SER A 193 7.73 -2.54 -13.37
N LEU A 194 6.50 -2.62 -13.88
CA LEU A 194 6.05 -3.68 -14.80
C LEU A 194 6.91 -3.70 -16.06
N LEU A 195 7.02 -2.56 -16.75
CA LEU A 195 7.76 -2.47 -18.01
C LEU A 195 9.25 -2.79 -17.81
N LEU A 196 9.85 -2.25 -16.76
CA LEU A 196 11.27 -2.48 -16.47
C LEU A 196 11.52 -3.94 -16.08
N TYR A 197 10.65 -4.54 -15.26
CA TYR A 197 10.80 -5.95 -14.87
C TYR A 197 10.68 -6.89 -16.08
N VAL A 198 9.73 -6.64 -16.98
CA VAL A 198 9.60 -7.39 -18.25
C VAL A 198 10.86 -7.21 -19.11
N ALA A 199 11.37 -5.99 -19.25
CA ALA A 199 12.56 -5.72 -20.06
C ALA A 199 13.81 -6.42 -19.52
N LEU A 200 14.03 -6.39 -18.20
CA LEU A 200 15.17 -7.04 -17.55
C LEU A 200 15.06 -8.57 -17.62
N THR A 201 13.85 -9.11 -17.50
CA THR A 201 13.63 -10.56 -17.46
C THR A 201 13.53 -11.19 -18.85
N GLY A 202 12.99 -10.46 -19.83
CA GLY A 202 12.87 -10.91 -21.22
C GLY A 202 14.21 -11.04 -21.94
N ARG A 203 15.23 -10.25 -21.56
CA ARG A 203 16.59 -10.32 -22.15
C ARG A 203 17.30 -11.64 -21.85
N GLU A 204 17.06 -12.26 -20.70
CA GLU A 204 17.75 -13.50 -20.30
C GLU A 204 17.19 -14.73 -21.01
N ARG A 205 15.88 -14.76 -21.30
CA ARG A 205 15.27 -15.83 -22.11
C ARG A 205 15.88 -15.93 -23.51
N ARG A 206 16.34 -14.81 -24.08
CA ARG A 206 16.98 -14.77 -25.39
C ARG A 206 18.47 -15.12 -25.36
N ALA A 207 19.13 -15.01 -24.21
CA ALA A 207 20.55 -15.31 -24.05
C ALA A 207 20.83 -16.76 -23.62
N GLY A 208 19.80 -17.49 -23.18
CA GLY A 208 19.87 -18.91 -22.82
C GLY A 208 19.27 -19.86 -23.88
N GLN A 209 19.05 -19.37 -25.10
CA GLN A 209 18.75 -20.14 -26.32
C GLN A 209 19.94 -20.04 -27.25
#